data_AF-A0A2A5VGJ8-F1
#
_entry.id   AF-A0A2A5VGJ8-F1
#
_cell.length_a   1.000
_cell.length_b   1.000
_cell.length_c   1.000
_cell.angle_alpha   90.00
_cell.angle_beta   90.00
_cell.angle_gamma   90.00
#
_symmetry.space_group_name_H-M   'P 1'
#
loop_
_entity.id
_entity.type
_entity.pdbx_description
1 polymer ?
#
loop_
_entity_poly.entity_id
_entity_poly.type
_entity_poly.pdbx_seq_one_letter_code
_entity_poly.pdbx_strand_id
1 'polypeptide(L)'
;MLEGSVDQYSIPQQENQTSAISMIVGTSVLALLLPTAAIALLELLDQIEYGEFRWLISSMLFSITIISILLISGLSLVGFLKSDNLKMGAGIYLISISMLNLLMRMSNLNYEREMWGQPWFDFMQAPWYHEKLELAIMGIIIGALIMKK
;
A
#
# COMPACT_ATOMS: atom_id res chain seq x y z
N MET A 1 27.52 37.91 -45.75
CA MET A 1 26.63 38.24 -44.62
C MET A 1 26.81 37.13 -43.60
N LEU A 2 27.33 37.50 -42.42
CA LEU A 2 27.59 36.63 -41.28
C LEU A 2 26.30 36.40 -40.49
N GLU A 3 26.20 35.20 -39.90
CA GLU A 3 25.43 34.82 -38.71
C GLU A 3 23.88 34.80 -38.84
N GLY A 4 23.15 33.87 -38.23
CA GLY A 4 23.54 32.98 -37.13
C GLY A 4 22.75 31.67 -37.18
N SER A 5 23.47 30.59 -36.83
CA SER A 5 22.92 29.37 -36.31
C SER A 5 22.05 29.71 -35.10
N VAL A 6 20.74 29.45 -35.22
CA VAL A 6 19.85 29.44 -34.06
C VAL A 6 20.25 28.22 -33.25
N ASP A 7 21.13 28.42 -32.27
CA ASP A 7 21.42 27.44 -31.24
C ASP A 7 20.11 27.15 -30.52
N GLN A 8 19.53 26.02 -30.88
CA GLN A 8 18.36 25.45 -30.26
C GLN A 8 18.78 25.11 -28.83
N TYR A 9 18.51 26.04 -27.90
CA TYR A 9 18.71 25.84 -26.48
C TYR A 9 17.92 24.59 -26.08
N SER A 10 18.62 23.47 -25.99
CA SER A 10 18.13 22.27 -25.35
C SER A 10 17.95 22.63 -23.89
N ILE A 11 16.70 22.92 -23.50
CA ILE A 11 16.31 22.89 -22.10
C ILE A 11 16.78 21.52 -21.59
N PRO A 12 17.67 21.46 -20.59
CA PRO A 12 18.04 20.18 -20.02
C PRO A 12 16.73 19.52 -19.62
N GLN A 13 16.41 18.37 -20.22
CA GLN A 13 15.37 17.54 -19.67
C GLN A 13 15.76 17.35 -18.21
N GLN A 14 14.94 17.90 -17.32
CA GLN A 14 15.10 17.75 -15.90
C GLN A 14 14.90 16.27 -15.64
N GLU A 15 16.00 15.51 -15.74
CA GLU A 15 16.08 14.13 -15.32
C GLU A 15 15.44 14.12 -13.94
N ASN A 16 14.45 13.26 -13.77
CA ASN A 16 13.58 13.20 -12.61
C ASN A 16 14.43 12.71 -11.42
N GLN A 17 15.32 13.56 -10.93
CA GLN A 17 16.28 13.24 -9.89
C GLN A 17 15.48 13.06 -8.61
N THR A 18 15.41 11.81 -8.17
CA THR A 18 14.76 11.45 -6.92
C THR A 18 15.39 12.25 -5.79
N SER A 19 14.61 13.14 -5.17
CA SER A 19 15.09 13.97 -4.05
C SER A 19 15.71 13.09 -2.95
N ALA A 20 16.80 13.54 -2.34
CA ALA A 20 17.45 12.83 -1.22
C ALA A 20 16.45 12.47 -0.11
N ILE A 21 15.45 13.34 0.14
CA ILE A 21 14.38 13.08 1.10
C ILE A 21 13.53 11.87 0.66
N SER A 22 13.14 11.82 -0.62
CA SER A 22 12.36 10.71 -1.17
C SER A 22 13.13 9.40 -1.08
N MET A 23 14.45 9.44 -1.31
CA MET A 23 15.32 8.28 -1.18
C MET A 23 15.42 7.80 0.27
N ILE A 24 15.61 8.70 1.24
CA ILE A 24 15.66 8.35 2.67
C ILE A 24 14.32 7.75 3.10
N VAL A 25 13.21 8.44 2.84
CA VAL A 25 11.87 7.97 3.22
C VAL A 25 11.57 6.63 2.55
N GLY A 26 11.82 6.49 1.25
CA GLY A 26 11.60 5.25 0.52
C GLY A 26 12.43 4.09 1.06
N THR A 27 13.70 4.33 1.39
CA THR A 27 14.57 3.31 1.99
C THR A 27 14.10 2.92 3.40
N SER A 28 13.68 3.88 4.22
CA SER A 28 13.09 3.61 5.54
C SER A 28 11.82 2.77 5.43
N VAL A 29 10.93 3.09 4.48
CA VAL A 29 9.72 2.30 4.22
C VAL A 29 10.07 0.87 3.80
N LEU A 30 11.06 0.71 2.92
CA LEU A 30 11.53 -0.63 2.51
C LEU A 30 12.18 -1.40 3.66
N ALA A 31 12.90 -0.73 4.56
CA ALA A 31 13.49 -1.37 5.73
C ALA A 31 12.42 -1.97 6.66
N LEU A 32 11.22 -1.37 6.70
CA LEU A 32 10.08 -1.89 7.47
C LEU A 32 9.46 -3.17 6.87
N LEU A 33 9.80 -3.56 5.63
CA LEU A 33 9.29 -4.80 5.03
C LEU A 33 9.70 -6.03 5.83
N LEU A 34 10.94 -6.07 6.31
CA LEU A 34 11.47 -7.24 7.02
C LEU A 34 10.76 -7.47 8.36
N PRO A 35 10.65 -6.48 9.28
CA PRO A 35 9.89 -6.68 10.52
C PRO A 35 8.41 -6.93 10.24
N THR A 36 7.81 -6.27 9.24
CA THR A 36 6.40 -6.48 8.89
C THR A 36 6.14 -7.90 8.38
N ALA A 37 7.02 -8.41 7.50
CA ALA A 37 6.93 -9.77 6.98
C ALA A 37 7.16 -10.81 8.07
N ALA A 38 8.09 -10.56 9.00
CA ALA A 38 8.33 -11.46 10.14
C ALA A 38 7.08 -11.58 11.02
N ILE A 39 6.45 -10.45 11.39
CA ILE A 39 5.20 -10.44 12.17
C ILE A 39 4.08 -11.15 11.40
N ALA A 40 3.90 -10.83 10.11
CA ALA A 40 2.90 -11.46 9.27
C ALA A 40 3.06 -12.98 9.17
N LEU A 41 4.30 -13.48 9.13
CA LEU A 41 4.58 -14.92 9.11
C LEU A 41 4.27 -15.57 10.46
N LEU A 42 4.61 -14.92 11.57
CA LEU A 42 4.26 -15.41 12.91
C LEU A 42 2.74 -15.49 13.11
N GLU A 43 2.01 -14.44 12.70
CA GLU A 43 0.55 -14.45 12.71
C GLU A 43 -0.03 -15.54 11.81
N LEU A 44 0.56 -15.77 10.64
CA LEU A 44 0.12 -16.84 9.74
C LEU A 44 0.31 -18.22 10.36
N LEU A 45 1.45 -18.47 11.01
CA LEU A 45 1.72 -19.73 11.70
C LEU A 45 0.71 -19.98 12.82
N ASP A 46 0.42 -18.95 13.64
CA ASP A 46 -0.59 -19.02 14.70
C ASP A 46 -1.98 -19.32 14.15
N GLN A 47 -2.38 -18.67 13.04
CA GLN A 47 -3.66 -18.92 12.37
C GLN A 47 -3.74 -20.30 11.70
N ILE A 48 -2.62 -20.86 11.23
CA ILE A 48 -2.59 -22.23 10.70
C ILE A 48 -2.77 -23.26 11.84
N GLU A 49 -2.20 -22.98 13.01
CA GLU A 49 -2.23 -23.90 14.15
C GLU A 49 -3.56 -23.85 14.91
N TYR A 50 -4.11 -22.66 15.11
CA TYR A 50 -5.28 -22.43 16.00
C TYR A 50 -6.46 -21.73 15.33
N GLY A 51 -6.29 -21.22 14.10
CA GLY A 51 -7.29 -20.37 13.45
C GLY A 51 -8.34 -21.13 12.64
N GLU A 52 -9.49 -20.48 12.44
CA GLU A 52 -10.47 -20.95 11.46
C GLU A 52 -10.09 -20.46 10.05
N PHE A 53 -10.46 -21.25 9.03
CA PHE A 53 -10.13 -20.95 7.64
C PHE A 53 -10.54 -19.54 7.19
N ARG A 54 -11.68 -19.02 7.65
CA ARG A 54 -12.13 -17.65 7.34
C ARG A 54 -11.15 -16.60 7.87
N TRP A 55 -10.70 -16.75 9.11
CA TRP A 55 -9.77 -15.82 9.75
C TRP A 55 -8.39 -15.91 9.12
N LEU A 56 -7.94 -17.11 8.76
CA LEU A 56 -6.70 -17.33 8.03
C LEU A 56 -6.64 -16.55 6.71
N ILE A 57 -7.67 -16.71 5.85
CA ILE A 57 -7.74 -15.96 4.58
C ILE A 57 -7.78 -14.46 4.85
N SER A 58 -8.49 -14.04 5.90
CA SER A 58 -8.57 -12.64 6.28
C SER A 58 -7.24 -12.03 6.71
N SER A 59 -6.48 -12.77 7.50
CA SER A 59 -5.16 -12.35 7.98
C SER A 59 -4.14 -12.36 6.84
N MET A 60 -4.16 -13.38 5.98
CA MET A 60 -3.30 -13.42 4.79
C MET A 60 -3.51 -12.22 3.89
N LEU A 61 -4.75 -11.86 3.58
CA LEU A 61 -5.03 -10.73 2.70
C LEU A 61 -4.57 -9.40 3.31
N PHE A 62 -4.74 -9.23 4.62
CA PHE A 62 -4.22 -8.06 5.33
C PHE A 62 -2.70 -7.96 5.24
N SER A 63 -2.00 -9.06 5.54
CA SER A 63 -0.54 -9.13 5.49
C SER A 63 0.00 -8.85 4.10
N ILE A 64 -0.62 -9.42 3.06
CA ILE A 64 -0.26 -9.14 1.67
C ILE A 64 -0.50 -7.67 1.35
N THR A 65 -1.59 -7.07 1.84
CA THR A 65 -1.92 -5.66 1.60
C THR A 65 -0.88 -4.73 2.23
N ILE A 66 -0.54 -4.91 3.52
CA ILE A 66 0.45 -4.03 4.19
C ILE A 66 1.84 -4.18 3.57
N ILE A 67 2.26 -5.41 3.25
CA ILE A 67 3.54 -5.67 2.57
C ILE A 67 3.55 -5.00 1.20
N SER A 68 2.44 -5.10 0.46
CA SER A 68 2.31 -4.48 -0.86
C SER A 68 2.38 -2.95 -0.78
N ILE A 69 1.71 -2.35 0.20
CA ILE A 69 1.77 -0.90 0.46
C ILE A 69 3.22 -0.48 0.71
N LEU A 70 3.91 -1.14 1.65
CA LEU A 70 5.30 -0.83 1.98
C LEU A 70 6.23 -1.00 0.77
N LEU A 71 6.12 -2.13 0.08
CA LEU A 71 6.97 -2.44 -1.06
C LEU A 71 6.78 -1.44 -2.20
N ILE A 72 5.55 -1.23 -2.64
CA ILE A 72 5.25 -0.43 -3.82
C ILE A 72 5.46 1.06 -3.53
N SER A 73 5.07 1.55 -2.36
CA SER A 73 5.36 2.93 -1.97
C SER A 73 6.85 3.18 -1.78
N GLY A 74 7.58 2.25 -1.14
CA GLY A 74 9.03 2.34 -0.97
C GLY A 74 9.78 2.36 -2.31
N LEU A 75 9.44 1.45 -3.23
CA LEU A 75 10.00 1.41 -4.58
C LEU A 75 9.64 2.66 -5.40
N SER A 76 8.42 3.17 -5.25
CA SER A 76 8.00 4.42 -5.89
C SER A 76 8.85 5.60 -5.41
N LEU A 77 9.08 5.71 -4.10
CA LEU A 77 9.83 6.80 -3.48
C LEU A 77 11.33 6.76 -3.77
N VAL A 78 11.93 5.58 -3.89
CA VAL A 78 13.35 5.44 -4.29
C VAL A 78 13.54 5.69 -5.80
N GLY A 79 12.46 5.78 -6.58
CA GLY A 79 12.52 6.01 -8.02
C GLY A 79 12.80 4.75 -8.82
N PHE A 80 12.49 3.57 -8.26
CA PHE A 80 12.64 2.29 -8.96
C PHE A 80 11.52 2.06 -9.99
N LEU A 81 10.32 2.61 -9.74
CA LEU A 81 9.19 2.61 -10.68
C LEU A 81 9.35 3.70 -11.76
N LYS A 82 10.25 3.45 -12.72
CA LYS A 82 10.66 4.47 -13.70
C LYS A 82 9.68 4.69 -14.87
N SER A 83 8.95 3.65 -15.28
CA SER A 83 8.04 3.74 -16.43
C SER A 83 6.60 3.95 -16.01
N ASP A 84 5.85 4.71 -16.82
CA ASP A 84 4.43 4.98 -16.57
C ASP A 84 3.60 3.69 -16.51
N ASN A 85 3.93 2.70 -17.34
CA ASN A 85 3.29 1.38 -17.30
C ASN A 85 3.53 0.65 -15.97
N LEU A 86 4.73 0.72 -15.41
CA LEU A 86 5.03 0.09 -14.11
C LEU A 86 4.30 0.82 -12.97
N LYS A 87 4.27 2.15 -12.98
CA LYS A 87 3.52 2.92 -12.00
C LYS A 87 2.03 2.65 -12.09
N MET A 88 1.48 2.62 -13.30
CA MET A 88 0.08 2.33 -13.56
C MET A 88 -0.29 0.93 -13.10
N GLY A 89 0.50 -0.09 -13.47
CA GLY A 89 0.29 -1.47 -13.03
C GLY A 89 0.38 -1.63 -11.51
N ALA A 90 1.41 -1.06 -10.89
CA ALA A 90 1.59 -1.11 -9.44
C ALA A 90 0.47 -0.40 -8.67
N GLY A 91 0.01 0.74 -9.18
CA GLY A 91 -1.12 1.47 -8.60
C GLY A 91 -2.45 0.73 -8.73
N ILE A 92 -2.76 0.16 -9.91
CA ILE A 92 -3.95 -0.67 -10.11
C ILE A 92 -3.92 -1.88 -9.19
N TYR A 93 -2.77 -2.54 -9.07
CA TYR A 93 -2.59 -3.67 -8.16
C TYR A 93 -2.87 -3.26 -6.71
N LEU A 94 -2.27 -2.16 -6.24
CA LEU A 94 -2.50 -1.64 -4.88
C LEU A 94 -3.96 -1.32 -4.62
N ILE A 95 -4.63 -0.63 -5.55
CA ILE A 95 -6.06 -0.32 -5.42
C ILE A 95 -6.87 -1.62 -5.34
N SER A 96 -6.60 -2.58 -6.22
CA SER A 96 -7.35 -3.84 -6.29
C SER A 96 -7.20 -4.67 -5.02
N ILE A 97 -5.97 -4.89 -4.55
CA ILE A 97 -5.72 -5.69 -3.34
C ILE A 97 -6.30 -5.00 -2.10
N SER A 98 -6.18 -3.68 -2.02
CA SER A 98 -6.68 -2.90 -0.89
C SER A 98 -8.21 -2.85 -0.88
N MET A 99 -8.86 -2.75 -2.05
CA MET A 99 -10.32 -2.83 -2.16
C MET A 99 -10.83 -4.21 -1.76
N LEU A 100 -10.16 -5.28 -2.20
CA LEU A 100 -10.50 -6.65 -1.78
C LEU A 100 -10.37 -6.81 -0.26
N ASN A 101 -9.29 -6.29 0.33
CA ASN A 101 -9.07 -6.28 1.77
C ASN A 101 -10.17 -5.50 2.51
N LEU A 102 -10.55 -4.32 2.00
CA LEU A 102 -11.62 -3.51 2.57
C LEU A 102 -12.96 -4.24 2.56
N LEU A 103 -13.35 -4.82 1.43
CA LEU A 103 -14.63 -5.53 1.29
C LEU A 103 -14.72 -6.74 2.23
N MET A 104 -13.65 -7.54 2.29
CA MET A 104 -13.62 -8.70 3.16
C MET A 104 -13.62 -8.30 4.64
N ARG A 105 -12.95 -7.20 5.00
CA ARG A 105 -12.99 -6.66 6.36
C ARG A 105 -14.37 -6.18 6.73
N MET A 106 -15.04 -5.42 5.88
CA MET A 106 -16.42 -5.00 6.13
C MET A 106 -17.36 -6.20 6.33
N SER A 107 -17.17 -7.28 5.56
CA SER A 107 -17.92 -8.53 5.74
C SER A 107 -17.65 -9.18 7.10
N ASN A 108 -16.37 -9.28 7.52
CA ASN A 108 -16.01 -9.89 8.80
C ASN A 108 -16.47 -9.04 10.00
N LEU A 109 -16.31 -7.72 9.91
CA LEU A 109 -16.81 -6.77 10.91
C LEU A 109 -18.33 -6.85 11.07
N ASN A 110 -19.07 -6.97 9.95
CA ASN A 110 -20.51 -7.12 10.05
C ASN A 110 -20.90 -8.44 10.75
N TYR A 111 -20.20 -9.54 10.44
CA TYR A 111 -20.43 -10.83 11.08
C TYR A 111 -20.12 -10.78 12.60
N GLU A 112 -18.99 -10.21 12.99
CA GLU A 112 -18.64 -10.05 14.41
C GLU A 112 -19.67 -9.18 15.13
N ARG A 113 -19.99 -8.00 14.56
CA ARG A 113 -20.96 -7.08 15.14
C ARG A 113 -22.32 -7.75 15.37
N GLU A 114 -22.80 -8.54 14.41
CA GLU A 114 -24.05 -9.30 14.53
C GLU A 114 -23.97 -10.37 15.62
N MET A 115 -22.83 -11.07 15.73
CA MET A 115 -22.58 -12.06 16.79
C MET A 115 -22.59 -11.43 18.20
N TRP A 116 -22.04 -10.23 18.34
CA TRP A 116 -21.97 -9.52 19.63
C TRP A 116 -23.17 -8.60 19.88
N GLY A 117 -24.10 -8.46 18.92
CA GLY A 117 -25.30 -7.64 19.04
C GLY A 117 -25.03 -6.15 19.25
N GLN A 118 -23.89 -5.63 18.78
CA GLN A 118 -23.45 -4.26 19.08
C GLN A 118 -23.91 -3.23 18.03
N PRO A 119 -24.27 -2.00 18.44
CA PRO A 119 -24.45 -0.88 17.51
C PRO A 119 -23.17 -0.58 16.74
N TRP A 120 -23.30 -0.15 15.48
CA TRP A 120 -22.15 0.21 14.63
C TRP A 120 -21.25 1.29 15.25
N PHE A 121 -21.84 2.27 15.93
CA PHE A 121 -21.09 3.38 16.52
C PHE A 121 -20.14 2.91 17.63
N ASP A 122 -20.61 2.04 18.53
CA ASP A 122 -19.79 1.52 19.63
C ASP A 122 -18.77 0.49 19.12
N PHE A 123 -19.20 -0.33 18.16
CA PHE A 123 -18.33 -1.32 17.53
C PHE A 123 -17.14 -0.65 16.82
N MET A 124 -17.37 0.42 16.06
CA MET A 124 -16.29 1.11 15.31
C MET A 124 -15.33 1.92 16.20
N GLN A 125 -15.70 2.22 17.45
CA GLN A 125 -14.81 2.92 18.38
C GLN A 125 -13.64 2.03 18.84
N ALA A 126 -13.75 0.71 18.74
CA ALA A 126 -12.64 -0.17 19.10
C ALA A 126 -11.47 0.01 18.11
N PRO A 127 -10.24 0.34 18.60
CA PRO A 127 -9.06 0.59 17.78
C PRO A 127 -8.80 -0.47 16.71
N TRP A 128 -8.95 -1.73 17.11
CA TRP A 128 -8.64 -2.87 16.26
C TRP A 128 -9.50 -2.96 14.99
N TYR A 129 -10.67 -2.33 14.96
CA TYR A 129 -11.57 -2.39 13.82
C TYR A 129 -11.33 -1.26 12.81
N HIS A 130 -11.12 -0.01 13.26
CA HIS A 130 -10.92 1.10 12.33
C HIS A 130 -9.49 1.18 11.79
N GLU A 131 -8.45 0.86 12.57
CA GLU A 131 -7.05 0.80 12.07
C GLU A 131 -6.94 -0.10 10.84
N LYS A 132 -7.70 -1.20 10.87
CA LYS A 132 -7.77 -2.18 9.81
C LYS A 132 -8.42 -1.61 8.53
N LEU A 133 -9.43 -0.77 8.65
CA LEU A 133 -10.11 -0.15 7.52
C LEU A 133 -9.27 0.99 6.94
N GLU A 134 -8.67 1.79 7.81
CA GLU A 134 -7.78 2.90 7.45
C GLU A 134 -6.61 2.43 6.60
N LEU A 135 -5.97 1.31 6.96
CA LEU A 135 -4.89 0.76 6.15
C LEU A 135 -5.35 0.42 4.72
N ALA A 136 -6.53 -0.18 4.57
CA ALA A 136 -7.06 -0.53 3.25
C ALA A 136 -7.36 0.73 2.43
N ILE A 137 -7.94 1.76 3.06
CA ILE A 137 -8.17 3.05 2.42
C ILE A 137 -6.84 3.70 2.01
N MET A 138 -5.82 3.65 2.88
CA MET A 138 -4.49 4.18 2.61
C MET A 138 -3.83 3.49 1.41
N GLY A 139 -3.99 2.17 1.25
CA GLY A 139 -3.51 1.46 0.08
C GLY A 139 -4.18 1.90 -1.23
N ILE A 140 -5.49 2.21 -1.20
CA ILE A 140 -6.22 2.77 -2.34
C ILE A 140 -5.68 4.16 -2.70
N ILE A 141 -5.52 5.03 -1.70
CA ILE A 141 -5.02 6.40 -1.89
C ILE A 141 -3.59 6.39 -2.45
N ILE A 142 -2.70 5.59 -1.86
CA ILE A 142 -1.31 5.47 -2.32
C ILE A 142 -1.27 4.92 -3.75
N GLY A 143 -2.08 3.90 -4.06
CA GLY A 143 -2.17 3.37 -5.41
C GLY A 143 -2.56 4.45 -6.42
N ALA A 144 -3.59 5.25 -6.12
CA ALA A 144 -4.02 6.36 -6.97
C ALA A 144 -2.94 7.45 -7.10
N LEU A 145 -2.20 7.76 -6.03
CA LEU A 145 -1.12 8.75 -6.05
C LEU A 145 0.06 8.29 -6.91
N ILE A 146 0.41 7.01 -6.87
CA ILE A 146 1.51 6.45 -7.67
C ILE A 146 1.18 6.51 -9.16
N MET A 147 -0.08 6.29 -9.54
CA MET A 147 -0.51 6.37 -10.94
C MET A 147 -0.49 7.79 -11.50
N LYS A 148 -0.64 8.80 -10.65
CA LYS A 148 -0.67 10.21 -11.05
C LYS A 148 0.72 10.82 -11.23
N LYS A 149 1.74 10.22 -10.59
CA LYS A 149 3.12 10.74 -10.52
C LYS A 149 3.99 10.15 -11.63
#